data_AF-A0A955D9G7-F1
#
_entry.id   AF-A0A955D9G7-F1
#
_cell.length_a   1.000
_cell.length_b   1.000
_cell.length_c   1.000
_cell.angle_alpha   90.00
_cell.angle_beta   90.00
_cell.angle_gamma   90.00
#
_symmetry.space_group_name_H-M   'P 1'
#
loop_
_entity.id
_entity.type
_entity.pdbx_description
1 polymer ?
#
loop_
_entity_poly.entity_id
_entity_poly.type
_entity_poly.pdbx_seq_one_letter_code
_entity_poly.pdbx_strand_id
1 'polypeptide(L)' 'WEAIARLPEEFRDVVLMRDVEQMESKAVAAALGISDALVRQRLHRARQALVKMLEPVMAGDGARDGEDAR' A
#
# COMPACT_ATOMS: atom_id res chain seq x y z
N TRP A 1 -6.64 5.82 2.59
CA TRP A 1 -5.45 6.68 2.39
C TRP A 1 -4.51 6.74 3.59
N GLU A 2 -4.99 6.63 4.83
CA GLU A 2 -4.13 6.72 6.03
C GLU A 2 -2.97 5.70 6.07
N ALA A 3 -3.20 4.43 5.71
CA ALA A 3 -2.15 3.41 5.70
C ALA A 3 -1.02 3.72 4.68
N ILE A 4 -1.38 4.26 3.50
CA ILE A 4 -0.40 4.67 2.48
C ILE A 4 0.43 5.87 2.96
N ALA A 5 -0.19 6.81 3.68
CA ALA A 5 0.52 7.94 4.28
C ALA A 5 1.57 7.50 5.32
N ARG A 6 1.34 6.37 6.02
CA ARG A 6 2.28 5.80 7.00
C ARG A 6 3.45 5.02 6.40
N LEU A 7 3.43 4.73 5.09
CA LEU A 7 4.58 4.13 4.43
C LEU A 7 5.77 5.10 4.40
N PRO A 8 7.02 4.61 4.49
CA PRO A 8 8.19 5.36 4.08
C PRO A 8 7.99 5.96 2.68
N GLU A 9 8.51 7.17 2.46
CA GLU A 9 8.33 7.93 1.21
C GLU A 9 8.66 7.10 -0.02
N GLU A 10 9.80 6.40 0.01
CA GLU A 10 10.26 5.52 -1.06
C GLU A 10 9.32 4.35 -1.42
N PHE A 11 8.45 3.94 -0.51
CA PHE A 11 7.43 2.92 -0.77
C PHE A 11 6.12 3.56 -1.21
N ARG A 12 5.79 4.73 -0.63
CA ARG A 12 4.61 5.50 -0.98
C ARG A 12 4.63 5.90 -2.44
N ASP A 13 5.73 6.47 -2.91
CA ASP A 13 5.87 6.93 -4.30
C ASP A 13 5.65 5.78 -5.28
N VAL A 14 6.26 4.63 -4.99
CA VAL A 14 6.14 3.45 -5.87
C VAL A 14 4.72 2.90 -5.86
N VAL A 15 4.01 2.90 -4.72
CA VAL A 15 2.60 2.47 -4.63
C VAL A 15 1.68 3.43 -5.38
N LEU A 16 1.85 4.74 -5.19
CA LEU A 16 1.03 5.75 -5.88
C LEU A 16 1.19 5.60 -7.40
N MET A 17 2.42 5.56 -7.90
CA MET A 17 2.66 5.48 -9.33
C MET A 17 2.24 4.13 -9.95
N ARG A 18 2.47 3.00 -9.26
CA ARG A 18 2.17 1.65 -9.80
C ARG A 18 0.74 1.19 -9.61
N ASP A 19 0.19 1.35 -8.40
CA ASP A 19 -1.08 0.74 -8.03
C ASP A 19 -2.24 1.74 -8.17
N VAL A 20 -1.98 3.05 -8.07
CA VAL A 20 -3.00 4.11 -8.24
C VAL A 20 -2.99 4.70 -9.65
N GLU A 21 -1.83 5.15 -10.12
CA GLU A 21 -1.67 5.76 -11.46
C GLU A 21 -1.47 4.72 -12.57
N GLN A 22 -1.32 3.44 -12.21
CA GLN A 22 -1.15 2.31 -13.13
C GLN A 22 0.01 2.46 -14.13
N MET A 23 1.03 3.26 -13.79
CA MET A 23 2.21 3.45 -14.64
C MET A 23 3.01 2.16 -14.78
N GLU A 24 3.67 1.93 -15.91
CA GLU A 24 4.57 0.79 -16.09
C GLU A 24 5.82 0.85 -15.18
N SER A 25 6.31 -0.30 -14.71
CA SER A 25 7.43 -0.36 -13.74
C SER A 25 8.69 0.33 -14.26
N LYS A 26 8.94 0.26 -15.58
CA LYS A 26 10.02 0.97 -16.25
C LYS A 26 9.83 2.49 -16.25
N ALA A 27 8.60 2.98 -16.38
CA ALA A 27 8.30 4.41 -16.34
C ALA A 27 8.47 4.96 -14.91
N VAL A 28 8.05 4.19 -13.91
CA VAL A 28 8.28 4.52 -12.49
C VAL A 28 9.78 4.55 -12.17
N ALA A 29 10.53 3.57 -12.67
CA ALA A 29 11.98 3.50 -12.51
C ALA A 29 12.67 4.76 -13.08
N ALA A 30 12.29 5.18 -14.29
CA ALA A 30 12.81 6.38 -14.94
C ALA A 30 12.46 7.66 -14.16
N ALA A 31 11.21 7.79 -13.69
CA ALA A 31 10.77 8.96 -12.94
C ALA A 31 11.47 9.10 -11.57
N LEU A 32 11.76 7.99 -10.90
CA LEU A 32 12.40 7.97 -9.58
C LEU A 32 13.93 7.85 -9.65
N GLY A 33 14.53 7.72 -10.83
CA GLY A 33 15.97 7.55 -11.00
C GLY A 33 16.53 6.25 -10.41
N ILE A 34 15.74 5.18 -10.39
CA ILE A 34 16.11 3.88 -9.83
C ILE A 34 16.00 2.76 -10.86
N SER A 35 16.41 1.54 -10.50
CA SER A 35 16.23 0.37 -11.36
C SER A 35 14.80 -0.17 -11.32
N ASP A 36 14.34 -0.72 -12.42
CA ASP A 36 13.06 -1.44 -12.54
C ASP A 36 12.99 -2.64 -11.56
N ALA A 37 14.13 -3.26 -11.26
CA ALA A 37 14.23 -4.29 -10.21
C ALA A 37 13.95 -3.71 -8.80
N LEU A 38 14.48 -2.53 -8.48
CA LEU A 38 14.25 -1.87 -7.20
C LEU A 38 12.80 -1.40 -7.06
N VAL A 39 12.16 -0.95 -8.15
CA VAL A 39 10.71 -0.66 -8.18
C VAL A 39 9.91 -1.87 -7.73
N ARG A 40 10.14 -3.05 -8.33
CA ARG A 40 9.43 -4.29 -7.96
C ARG A 40 9.67 -4.70 -6.51
N GLN A 41 10.91 -4.56 -6.02
CA GLN A 41 11.25 -4.87 -4.65
C GLN A 41 10.54 -3.93 -3.66
N ARG A 42 10.62 -2.61 -3.90
CA ARG A 42 9.93 -1.60 -3.08
C ARG A 42 8.43 -1.83 -3.06
N LEU A 43 7.83 -2.10 -4.23
CA LEU A 43 6.41 -2.35 -4.36
C LEU A 43 5.97 -3.61 -3.59
N HIS A 44 6.74 -4.71 -3.66
CA HIS A 44 6.45 -5.91 -2.88
C HIS A 44 6.50 -5.62 -1.37
N ARG A 45 7.55 -4.93 -0.90
CA ARG A 45 7.69 -4.58 0.53
C ARG A 45 6.59 -3.63 1.00
N ALA A 46 6.23 -2.66 0.18
CA ALA A 46 5.14 -1.73 0.45
C ALA A 46 3.81 -2.46 0.64
N ARG A 47 3.47 -3.41 -0.26
CA ARG A 47 2.25 -4.21 -0.14
C ARG A 47 2.24 -5.08 1.12
N GLN A 48 3.37 -5.72 1.46
CA GLN A 48 3.47 -6.49 2.71
C GLN A 48 3.25 -5.61 3.94
N ALA A 49 3.81 -4.39 3.95
CA ALA A 49 3.60 -3.44 5.03
C ALA A 49 2.12 -3.00 5.12
N LEU A 50 1.48 -2.72 3.98
CA LEU A 50 0.06 -2.35 3.93
C LEU A 50 -0.83 -3.49 4.43
N VAL A 51 -0.59 -4.73 4.01
CA VAL A 51 -1.35 -5.90 4.50
C VAL A 51 -1.26 -5.98 6.03
N LYS A 52 -0.05 -5.92 6.60
CA LYS A 52 0.13 -5.96 8.05
C LYS A 52 -0.56 -4.79 8.79
N MET A 53 -0.59 -3.60 8.18
CA MET A 53 -1.29 -2.45 8.77
C MET A 53 -2.82 -2.60 8.72
N LEU A 54 -3.33 -3.29 7.71
CA LEU A 54 -4.77 -3.45 7.46
C LEU A 54 -5.34 -4.74 8.06
N GLU A 55 -4.52 -5.73 8.39
CA GLU A 55 -4.91 -6.97 9.06
C GLU A 55 -5.88 -6.74 10.25
N PRO A 56 -5.62 -5.81 11.19
CA PRO A 56 -6.53 -5.55 12.31
C PRO A 56 -7.87 -4.93 11.89
N VAL A 57 -7.88 -4.14 10.81
CA VAL A 57 -9.10 -3.52 10.27
C VAL A 57 -9.97 -4.59 9.63
N MET A 58 -9.35 -5.46 8.81
CA MET A 58 -10.05 -6.54 8.12
C MET A 58 -10.56 -7.63 9.07
N ALA A 59 -9.91 -7.84 10.22
CA ALA A 59 -10.36 -8.75 11.26
C ALA A 59 -11.45 -8.16 12.18
N GLY A 60 -11.69 -6.85 12.12
CA GLY A 60 -12.47 -6.09 13.11
C GLY A 60 -13.91 -5.72 12.71
N ASP A 61 -14.33 -5.96 11.47
CA ASP A 61 -15.63 -5.53 10.95
C ASP A 61 -16.75 -6.60 11.06
N GLY A 62 -16.48 -7.75 11.68
CA GLY A 62 -17.47 -8.82 11.85
C GLY A 62 -18.25 -8.80 13.18
N ALA A 63 -17.98 -7.86 14.10
CA ALA A 63 -18.45 -7.97 15.48
C ALA A 63 -18.93 -6.64 16.11
N ARG A 64 -19.48 -5.72 15.31
CA ARG A 64 -20.07 -4.46 15.84
C ARG A 64 -21.42 -4.11 15.22
N ASP A 65 -22.29 -5.09 15.02
CA ASP A 65 -23.71 -4.85 14.70
C ASP A 65 -24.55 -5.90 15.45
N GLY A 66 -24.80 -5.67 16.74
CA GLY A 66 -25.54 -6.66 17.54
C GLY A 66 -25.73 -6.34 19.02
N GLU A 67 -25.72 -5.08 19.44
CA GLU A 67 -26.14 -4.73 20.80
C GLU A 67 -26.81 -3.34 20.82
N ASP A 68 -28.00 -3.27 20.22
CA ASP A 68 -29.02 -2.26 20.54
C ASP A 68 -30.40 -2.84 20.20
N ALA A 69 -30.84 -3.78 21.03
CA ALA A 69 -32.24 -4.16 21.14
C ALA A 69 -32.58 -4.22 22.63
N ARG A 70 -32.94 -3.05 23.18
CA ARG A 70 -33.70 -2.93 24.43
C ARG A 70 -35.19 -2.92 24.11
#